data_AF-A0A496RWN3-F1
#
_entry.id   AF-A0A496RWN3-F1
#
_cell.length_a   1.000
_cell.length_b   1.000
_cell.length_c   1.000
_cell.angle_alpha   90.00
_cell.angle_beta   90.00
_cell.angle_gamma   90.00
#
_symmetry.space_group_name_H-M   'P 1'
#
loop_
_entity.id
_entity.type
_entity.pdbx_description
1 polymer ?
#
loop_
_entity_poly.entity_id
_entity_poly.type
_entity_poly.pdbx_seq_one_letter_code
_entity_poly.pdbx_strand_id
1 'polypeptide(L)' 'MNQSFEGGWGVSYLVDDDLLFDTGEKFSYIEKNSKLMGIDLMKITKVVISHQHWDHIQGLNGLLEMNKGITVYVCAHSN' A
#
# COMPACT_ATOMS: atom_id res chain seq x y z
N MET A 1 -5.41 24.95 3.93
CA MET A 1 -6.03 24.12 2.86
C MET A 1 -6.56 22.86 3.53
N ASN A 2 -7.87 22.61 3.49
CA ASN A 2 -8.42 21.35 4.00
C ASN A 2 -7.81 20.20 3.19
N GLN A 3 -6.93 19.42 3.80
CA GLN A 3 -6.41 18.23 3.15
C GLN A 3 -7.40 17.10 3.38
N SER A 4 -8.19 16.77 2.37
CA SER A 4 -9.09 15.62 2.39
C SER A 4 -8.33 14.34 2.08
N PHE A 5 -8.77 13.23 2.65
CA PHE A 5 -8.34 11.90 2.24
C PHE A 5 -8.72 11.63 0.77
N GLU A 6 -7.90 10.81 0.11
CA GLU A 6 -8.20 10.28 -1.22
C GLU A 6 -8.91 8.93 -1.09
N GLY A 7 -9.88 8.71 -1.96
CA GLY A 7 -10.61 7.45 -2.09
C GLY A 7 -10.69 7.03 -3.55
N GLY A 8 -10.77 5.73 -3.78
CA GLY A 8 -10.66 5.13 -5.11
C GLY A 8 -11.17 3.69 -5.15
N TRP A 9 -10.85 2.96 -6.21
CA TRP A 9 -11.11 1.52 -6.32
C TRP A 9 -10.09 0.70 -5.53
N GLY A 10 -10.57 -0.41 -4.98
CA GLY A 10 -9.77 -1.35 -4.20
C GLY A 10 -9.51 -0.91 -2.76
N VAL A 11 -8.51 -1.53 -2.13
CA VAL A 11 -8.25 -1.38 -0.70
C VAL A 11 -6.75 -1.39 -0.39
N SER A 12 -6.39 -0.76 0.72
CA SER A 12 -5.08 -0.91 1.36
C SER A 12 -5.27 -0.71 2.87
N TYR A 13 -4.81 -1.67 3.66
CA TYR A 13 -4.92 -1.65 5.12
C TYR A 13 -3.54 -1.69 5.75
N LEU A 14 -3.26 -0.75 6.64
CA LEU A 14 -2.16 -0.90 7.58
C LEU A 14 -2.62 -1.83 8.71
N VAL A 15 -1.90 -2.94 8.89
CA VAL A 15 -2.10 -3.89 9.98
C VAL A 15 -0.91 -3.75 10.93
N ASP A 16 -1.20 -3.54 12.21
CA ASP A 16 -0.23 -3.11 13.21
C ASP A 16 0.55 -1.88 12.74
N ASP A 17 1.89 -1.91 12.77
CA ASP A 17 2.75 -0.77 12.44
C ASP A 17 3.59 -0.97 11.16
N ASP A 18 3.68 -2.19 10.61
CA ASP A 18 4.70 -2.54 9.61
C ASP A 18 4.23 -3.40 8.43
N LEU A 19 2.95 -3.79 8.40
CA LEU A 19 2.37 -4.61 7.34
C LEU A 19 1.29 -3.86 6.57
N LEU A 20 1.45 -3.79 5.25
CA LEU A 20 0.38 -3.32 4.37
C LEU A 20 -0.31 -4.50 3.69
N PHE A 21 -1.62 -4.61 3.86
CA PHE A 21 -2.44 -5.58 3.13
C PHE A 21 -3.07 -4.88 1.93
N ASP A 22 -2.69 -5.30 0.73
CA ASP A 22 -2.95 -4.66 -0.56
C ASP A 22 -2.45 -3.20 -0.66
N THR A 23 -2.45 -2.68 -1.87
CA THR A 23 -1.82 -1.39 -2.23
C THR A 23 -2.72 -0.48 -3.04
N GLY A 24 -4.02 -0.78 -3.13
CA GLY A 24 -4.99 0.06 -3.83
C GLY A 24 -4.67 0.28 -5.32
N GLU A 25 -5.44 1.19 -5.93
CA GLU A 25 -5.25 1.56 -7.34
C GLU A 25 -4.05 2.47 -7.63
N LYS A 26 -3.53 3.23 -6.65
CA LYS A 26 -2.46 4.22 -6.87
C LYS A 26 -1.65 4.48 -5.60
N PHE A 27 -0.32 4.52 -5.76
CA PHE A 27 0.61 4.86 -4.67
C PHE A 27 0.38 6.27 -4.11
N SER A 28 0.06 7.26 -4.96
CA SER A 28 -0.16 8.64 -4.52
C SER A 28 -1.31 8.79 -3.53
N TYR A 29 -2.31 7.89 -3.56
CA TYR A 29 -3.40 7.88 -2.58
C TYR A 29 -2.93 7.35 -1.24
N ILE A 30 -2.14 6.27 -1.23
CA ILE A 30 -1.50 5.74 -0.02
C ILE A 30 -0.56 6.79 0.59
N GLU A 31 0.30 7.40 -0.22
CA GLU A 31 1.25 8.42 0.23
C GLU A 31 0.54 9.61 0.88
N LYS A 32 -0.48 10.17 0.20
CA LYS A 32 -1.25 11.30 0.73
C LYS A 32 -2.01 10.93 2.01
N ASN A 33 -2.70 9.80 2.02
CA ASN A 33 -3.47 9.36 3.19
C ASN A 33 -2.57 9.06 4.38
N SER A 34 -1.43 8.39 4.15
CA SER A 34 -0.45 8.08 5.21
C SER A 34 0.13 9.35 5.81
N LYS A 35 0.47 10.34 4.97
CA LYS A 35 0.92 11.67 5.44
C LYS A 35 -0.13 12.36 6.31
N LEU A 36 -1.42 12.27 5.95
CA LEU A 36 -2.52 12.84 6.74
C LEU A 36 -2.76 12.12 8.06
N MET A 37 -2.53 10.81 8.09
CA MET A 37 -2.66 9.98 9.29
C MET A 37 -1.42 10.02 10.19
N GLY A 38 -0.32 10.64 9.76
CA GLY A 38 0.95 10.62 10.48
C GLY A 38 1.65 9.26 10.44
N ILE A 39 1.35 8.43 9.43
CA ILE A 39 1.96 7.12 9.21
C ILE A 39 3.26 7.31 8.41
N ASP A 40 4.34 6.74 8.93
CA ASP A 40 5.63 6.69 8.25
C ASP A 40 5.73 5.42 7.40
N LEU A 41 5.56 5.57 6.08
CA LEU A 41 5.61 4.45 5.15
C LEU A 41 7.00 3.77 5.07
N MET A 42 8.07 4.41 5.54
CA MET A 42 9.40 3.77 5.62
C MET A 42 9.44 2.65 6.65
N LYS A 43 8.49 2.61 7.59
CA LYS A 43 8.36 1.53 8.58
C LYS A 43 7.70 0.27 8.03
N ILE A 44 7.08 0.34 6.85
CA ILE A 44 6.52 -0.84 6.21
C ILE A 44 7.66 -1.79 5.84
N THR A 45 7.64 -2.98 6.41
CA THR A 45 8.62 -4.04 6.12
C THR A 45 7.97 -5.21 5.36
N LYS A 46 6.64 -5.32 5.39
CA LYS A 46 5.88 -6.42 4.81
C LYS A 46 4.72 -5.88 3.99
N VAL A 47 4.51 -6.47 2.81
CA VAL A 47 3.29 -6.27 2.03
C VAL A 47 2.68 -7.63 1.73
N VAL A 48 1.39 -7.78 1.98
CA VAL A 48 0.62 -8.96 1.57
C VAL A 48 -0.31 -8.55 0.44
N ILE A 49 -0.24 -9.24 -0.68
CA ILE A 49 -1.16 -9.05 -1.81
C ILE A 49 -2.20 -10.17 -1.78
N SER A 50 -3.47 -9.79 -1.70
CA SER A 50 -4.59 -10.72 -1.67
C SER A 50 -4.79 -11.44 -3.00
N HIS A 51 -4.74 -10.71 -4.12
CA HIS A 51 -4.82 -11.21 -5.49
C HIS A 51 -4.38 -10.14 -6.52
N GLN A 52 -4.09 -10.57 -7.75
CA GLN A 52 -3.49 -9.74 -8.81
C GLN A 52 -4.48 -8.88 -9.62
N HIS A 53 -5.47 -8.28 -8.97
CA HIS A 53 -6.27 -7.23 -9.62
C HIS A 53 -5.60 -5.86 -9.49
N TRP A 54 -5.77 -5.02 -10.51
CA TRP A 54 -5.09 -3.73 -10.63
C TRP A 54 -5.36 -2.82 -9.43
N ASP A 55 -6.57 -2.84 -8.88
CA ASP A 55 -6.99 -2.05 -7.73
C ASP A 55 -6.44 -2.57 -6.38
N HIS A 56 -5.66 -3.65 -6.39
CA HIS A 56 -4.97 -4.18 -5.21
C HIS A 56 -3.44 -4.07 -5.30
N ILE A 57 -2.87 -4.01 -6.51
CA ILE A 57 -1.40 -4.12 -6.71
C ILE A 57 -0.74 -2.85 -7.24
N GLN A 58 -1.50 -1.88 -7.74
CA GLN A 58 -0.93 -0.80 -8.53
C GLN A 58 -0.15 0.21 -7.68
N GLY A 59 -0.44 0.32 -6.38
CA GLY A 59 0.37 1.11 -5.44
C GLY A 59 1.70 0.47 -5.04
N LEU A 60 1.91 -0.82 -5.31
CA LEU A 60 3.10 -1.57 -4.88
C LEU A 60 4.40 -0.99 -5.46
N ASN A 61 4.40 -0.59 -6.73
CA ASN A 61 5.62 -0.07 -7.38
C ASN A 61 6.18 1.15 -6.65
N GLY A 62 5.33 2.09 -6.24
CA GLY A 62 5.78 3.27 -5.49
C GLY A 62 6.32 2.93 -4.10
N LEU A 63 5.73 1.94 -3.43
CA LEU A 63 6.25 1.43 -2.15
C LEU A 63 7.65 0.83 -2.30
N LEU A 64 7.87 0.01 -3.34
CA LEU A 64 9.17 -0.64 -3.58
C LEU A 64 10.25 0.34 -4.06
N GLU A 65 9.88 1.38 -4.80
CA GLU A 65 10.79 2.47 -5.17
C GLU A 65 11.25 3.26 -3.94
N MET A 66 10.32 3.55 -3.01
CA MET A 66 10.59 4.25 -1.77
C MET A 66 11.36 3.39 -0.76
N ASN A 67 11.00 2.11 -0.61
CA ASN A 67 11.64 1.18 0.32
C ASN A 67 11.88 -0.20 -0.34
N LYS A 68 13.12 -0.44 -0.78
CA LYS A 68 13.53 -1.70 -1.42
C LYS A 68 13.67 -2.89 -0.45
N GLY A 69 13.58 -2.66 0.86
CA GLY A 69 13.69 -3.70 1.90
C GLY A 69 12.39 -4.44 2.20
N ILE A 70 11.28 -4.08 1.53
CA ILE A 70 9.97 -4.68 1.75
C ILE A 70 9.97 -6.14 1.28
N THR A 71 9.50 -7.04 2.16
CA THR A 71 9.16 -8.42 1.77
C THR A 71 7.72 -8.45 1.26
N VAL A 72 7.52 -8.95 0.05
CA VAL A 72 6.18 -9.08 -0.56
C VAL A 72 5.73 -10.53 -0.50
N TYR A 73 4.57 -10.76 0.11
CA TYR A 73 3.89 -12.04 0.19
C TYR A 73 2.75 -12.07 -0.83
N VAL A 74 2.73 -13.09 -1.67
CA VAL A 74 1.67 -13.34 -2.65
C VAL A 74 1.17 -14.78 -2.49
N CYS A 75 -0.07 -15.06 -2.90
CA CYS A 75 -0.54 -16.44 -2.95
C CYS A 75 0.25 -17.22 -4.00
N ALA A 76 0.67 -18.45 -3.68
CA ALA A 76 1.44 -19.29 -4.62
C ALA A 76 0.67 -19.60 -5.93
N HIS A 77 -0.67 -19.50 -5.90
CA HIS A 77 -1.56 -19.72 -7.05
C HIS A 77 -2.13 -18.41 -7.61
N SER A 78 -1.44 -17.29 -7.39
CA SER A 78 -1.73 -16.03 -8.10
C SER A 78 -1.53 -16.27 -9.60
N ASN A 79 -2.48 -15.83 -10.43
CA ASN A 79 -2.38 -15.98 -11.89
C ASN A 79 -1.34 -15.03 -12.49
#